data_AF-A0A2G2MPX5-F1
#
_entry.id   AF-A0A2G2MPX5-F1
#
_cell.length_a   1.000
_cell.length_b   1.000
_cell.length_c   1.000
_cell.angle_alpha   90.00
_cell.angle_beta   90.00
_cell.angle_gamma   90.00
#
_symmetry.space_group_name_H-M   'P 1'
#
loop_
_entity.id
_entity.type
_entity.pdbx_description
1 polymer ?
#
loop_
_entity_poly.entity_id
_entity_poly.type
_entity_poly.pdbx_seq_one_letter_code
_entity_poly.pdbx_strand_id
1 'polypeptide(L)' 'MINIKANSSTGLNKTSAIDCFQVKNFANEQLIEKIGAVDDILIKHIHETVAKTLNPNYTLI' A
#
# COMPACT_ATOMS: atom_id res chain seq x y z
N MET A 1 -4.32 5.27 -7.27
CA MET A 1 -3.80 3.88 -7.36
C MET A 1 -2.31 3.92 -7.66
N ILE A 2 -1.52 3.06 -7.02
CA ILE A 2 -0.07 2.97 -7.19
C ILE A 2 0.25 1.59 -7.77
N ASN A 3 0.97 1.53 -8.89
CA ASN A 3 1.36 0.26 -9.51
C ASN A 3 2.48 -0.43 -8.72
N ILE A 4 2.38 -1.75 -8.58
CA ILE A 4 3.38 -2.58 -7.89
C ILE A 4 3.72 -3.80 -8.75
N LYS A 5 5.02 -3.99 -9.04
CA LYS A 5 5.49 -5.13 -9.83
C LYS A 5 5.61 -6.38 -8.97
N ALA A 6 5.39 -7.53 -9.61
CA ALA A 6 5.76 -8.83 -9.04
C ALA A 6 7.28 -8.91 -8.87
N ASN A 7 7.74 -9.21 -7.65
CA ASN A 7 9.13 -9.51 -7.35
C ASN A 7 9.24 -10.33 -6.04
N SER A 8 10.45 -10.76 -5.70
CA SER A 8 10.72 -11.58 -4.52
C SER A 8 10.44 -10.86 -3.19
N SER A 9 10.54 -9.54 -3.14
CA SER A 9 10.22 -8.76 -1.92
C SER A 9 8.72 -8.63 -1.72
N THR A 10 7.95 -8.39 -2.78
CA THR A 10 6.50 -8.17 -2.69
C THR A 10 5.73 -9.47 -2.52
N GLY A 11 6.31 -10.60 -2.94
CA GLY A 11 5.65 -11.92 -2.91
C GLY A 11 4.48 -12.05 -3.87
N LEU A 12 4.32 -11.10 -4.79
CA LEU A 12 3.23 -11.08 -5.77
C LEU A 12 3.60 -11.92 -6.99
N ASN A 13 2.66 -12.74 -7.46
CA ASN A 13 2.83 -13.55 -8.67
C ASN A 13 2.60 -12.78 -9.98
N LYS A 14 1.99 -11.60 -9.91
CA LYS A 14 1.68 -10.74 -11.06
C LYS A 14 1.75 -9.27 -10.69
N THR A 15 1.98 -8.44 -11.70
CA THR A 15 1.85 -6.99 -11.55
C THR A 15 0.46 -6.65 -11.04
N SER A 16 0.42 -5.83 -10.01
CA SER A 16 -0.80 -5.47 -9.28
C SER A 16 -0.82 -3.97 -9.01
N ALA A 17 -1.83 -3.49 -8.31
CA ALA A 17 -1.93 -2.10 -7.89
C ALA A 17 -2.46 -1.99 -6.45
N ILE A 18 -1.99 -0.97 -5.73
CA ILE A 18 -2.49 -0.60 -4.42
C ILE A 18 -3.54 0.50 -4.61
N ASP A 19 -4.75 0.24 -4.11
CA ASP A 19 -5.83 1.23 -4.13
C ASP A 19 -5.89 2.00 -2.81
N CYS A 20 -5.22 3.16 -2.80
CA CYS A 20 -5.17 4.06 -1.65
C CYS A 20 -6.52 4.73 -1.31
N PHE A 21 -7.55 4.57 -2.13
CA PHE A 21 -8.89 5.12 -1.86
C PHE A 21 -9.85 4.08 -1.25
N GLN A 22 -9.46 2.81 -1.19
CA GLN A 22 -10.25 1.71 -0.62
C GLN A 22 -9.70 1.23 0.73
N VAL A 23 -9.31 2.15 1.61
CA VAL A 23 -8.81 1.82 2.96
C VAL A 23 -9.96 1.28 3.83
N LYS A 24 -9.71 0.16 4.52
CA LYS A 24 -10.69 -0.51 5.39
C LYS A 24 -10.02 -0.99 6.68
N ASN A 25 -10.79 -1.06 7.74
CA ASN A 25 -10.37 -1.69 9.00
C ASN A 25 -10.73 -3.17 8.95
N PHE A 26 -9.78 -4.03 9.31
CA PHE A 26 -9.97 -5.47 9.41
C PHE A 26 -9.58 -5.95 10.81
N ALA A 27 -10.26 -6.99 11.30
CA ALA A 27 -9.86 -7.67 12.52
C ALA A 27 -8.63 -8.57 12.24
N ASN A 28 -7.79 -8.79 13.25
CA ASN A 28 -6.52 -9.52 13.07
C ASN A 28 -6.73 -10.96 12.57
N GLU A 29 -7.86 -11.58 12.94
CA GLU A 29 -8.25 -12.93 12.55
C GLU A 29 -8.49 -13.06 11.03
N GLN A 30 -8.73 -11.95 10.34
CA GLN A 30 -8.89 -11.91 8.88
C GLN A 30 -7.53 -11.89 8.14
N LEU A 31 -6.41 -11.68 8.85
CA LEU A 31 -5.06 -11.70 8.29
C LEU A 31 -4.49 -13.13 8.40
N ILE A 32 -4.50 -13.85 7.28
CA ILE A 32 -4.13 -15.28 7.23
C ILE A 32 -2.60 -15.49 7.21
N GLU A 33 -1.90 -14.79 6.32
CA GLU A 33 -0.46 -14.95 6.13
C GLU A 33 0.20 -13.66 5.62
N LYS A 34 1.52 -13.53 5.85
CA LYS A 34 2.34 -12.45 5.29
C LYS A 34 2.82 -12.83 3.89
N ILE A 35 2.39 -12.08 2.88
CA ILE A 35 2.77 -12.32 1.48
C ILE A 35 4.16 -11.75 1.16
N GLY A 36 4.51 -10.58 1.70
CA GLY A 36 5.76 -9.91 1.39
C GLY A 36 5.95 -8.60 2.15
N ALA A 37 6.77 -7.72 1.57
CA ALA A 37 7.06 -6.38 2.08
C ALA A 37 7.20 -5.37 0.93
N VAL A 38 6.89 -4.12 1.25
CA VAL A 38 7.18 -2.95 0.42
C VAL A 38 8.38 -2.21 1.00
N ASP A 39 9.14 -1.54 0.14
CA ASP A 39 10.28 -0.73 0.57
C ASP A 39 9.84 0.61 1.19
N ASP A 40 10.79 1.29 1.83
CA ASP A 40 10.57 2.56 2.54
C ASP A 40 10.11 3.70 1.61
N ILE A 41 10.49 3.64 0.32
CA ILE A 41 10.10 4.67 -0.66
C ILE A 41 8.62 4.47 -1.01
N LEU A 42 8.23 3.23 -1.29
CA LEU A 42 6.87 2.87 -1.65
C LEU A 42 5.90 3.08 -0.49
N ILE A 43 6.26 2.70 0.74
CA ILE A 43 5.37 2.92 1.90
C ILE A 43 5.13 4.41 2.18
N LYS A 44 6.15 5.26 2.02
CA LYS A 44 6.02 6.72 2.14
C LYS A 44 5.09 7.28 1.06
N HIS A 45 5.22 6.79 -0.18
CA HIS A 45 4.35 7.21 -1.27
C HIS A 45 2.89 6.76 -1.05
N ILE A 46 2.67 5.55 -0.52
CA ILE A 46 1.34 5.06 -0.11
C ILE A 46 0.76 5.96 0.98
N HIS A 47 1.53 6.23 2.03
CA HIS A 47 1.11 7.09 3.14
C HIS A 47 0.66 8.47 2.62
N GLU A 48 1.51 9.16 1.87
CA GLU A 48 1.18 10.47 1.31
C GLU A 48 -0.09 10.43 0.45
N THR A 49 -0.22 9.40 -0.39
CA THR A 49 -1.39 9.24 -1.27
C THR A 49 -2.67 8.95 -0.50
N VAL A 50 -2.61 8.14 0.56
CA VAL A 50 -3.75 7.89 1.46
C VAL A 50 -4.13 9.16 2.21
N ALA A 51 -3.17 9.89 2.77
CA ALA A 51 -3.44 11.11 3.53
C ALA A 51 -4.05 12.22 2.64
N LYS A 52 -3.70 12.25 1.35
CA LYS A 52 -4.33 13.15 0.37
C LYS A 52 -5.83 12.95 0.19
N THR A 53 -6.38 11.79 0.56
CA THR A 53 -7.83 11.57 0.57
C THR A 53 -8.56 12.45 1.60
N LEU A 54 -7.88 12.82 2.68
CA LEU A 54 -8.42 13.65 3.76
C LEU A 54 -7.98 15.11 3.62
N ASN A 55 -6.77 15.36 3.11
CA ASN A 55 -6.25 16.69 2.82
C ASN A 55 -5.46 16.68 1.50
N PRO A 56 -6.01 17.20 0.40
CA PRO A 56 -5.34 17.17 -0.92
C PRO A 56 -3.96 17.85 -0.95
N ASN A 57 -3.69 18.79 -0.04
CA ASN A 57 -2.41 19.49 0.07
C ASN A 57 -1.40 18.77 0.97
N TYR A 58 -1.75 17.61 1.53
CA TYR A 58 -0.84 16.85 2.38
C TYR A 58 0.41 16.45 1.61
N THR A 59 1.57 16.66 2.22
CA THR A 59 2.87 16.20 1.72
C THR A 59 3.62 15.60 2.90
N LEU A 60 4.27 14.46 2.68
CA LEU A 60 5.11 13.83 3.69
C LEU A 60 6.48 14.53 3.67
N ILE A 61 6.85 15.19 4.77
CA ILE A 61 8.13 15.91 4.96
C ILE A 61 9.20 14.92 5.41
#